data_AF-A0A1G0IGL2-F1
#
_entry.id   AF-A0A1G0IGL2-F1
#
_cell.length_a   1.000
_cell.length_b   1.000
_cell.length_c   1.000
_cell.angle_alpha   90.00
_cell.angle_beta   90.00
_cell.angle_gamma   90.00
#
_symmetry.space_group_name_H-M   'P 1'
#
loop_
_entity.id
_entity.type
_entity.pdbx_description
1 polymer ?
#
loop_
_entity_poly.entity_id
_entity_poly.type
_entity_poly.pdbx_seq_one_letter_code
_entity_poly.pdbx_strand_id
1 'polypeptide(L)'
;MKKLRQLQKQFQQYLFCNQTKILMHCDKPDRLTIYQNSYHERMIASLAQDFPALQTAIGEAAFASLVIDYVTEHPSTHYNLREAGKHLAKFILSRDPNFLPYAEMARHK
;
A
#
# COMPACT_ATOMS: atom_id res chain seq x y z
N MET A 1 -15.37 27.25 -3.68
CA MET A 1 -15.49 25.77 -3.71
C MET A 1 -14.17 25.05 -3.34
N LYS A 2 -13.48 25.43 -2.25
CA LYS A 2 -12.18 24.82 -1.82
C LYS A 2 -12.33 23.66 -0.80
N LYS A 3 -13.53 23.46 -0.23
CA LYS A 3 -13.78 22.57 0.91
C LYS A 3 -13.72 21.07 0.58
N LEU A 4 -14.30 20.64 -0.56
CA LEU A 4 -14.33 19.23 -0.95
C LEU A 4 -12.96 18.67 -1.34
N ARG A 5 -12.19 19.43 -2.12
CA ARG A 5 -10.85 19.02 -2.54
C ARG A 5 -9.90 18.86 -1.34
N GLN A 6 -10.05 19.71 -0.33
CA GLN A 6 -9.28 19.62 0.90
C GLN A 6 -9.67 18.38 1.73
N LEU A 7 -10.96 18.10 1.83
CA LEU A 7 -11.46 16.91 2.53
C LEU A 7 -11.00 15.62 1.83
N GLN A 8 -11.07 15.58 0.50
CA GLN A 8 -10.53 14.47 -0.30
C GLN A 8 -9.04 14.25 -0.03
N LYS A 9 -8.24 15.33 0.01
CA LYS A 9 -6.81 15.25 0.31
C LYS A 9 -6.56 14.71 1.72
N GLN A 10 -7.30 15.20 2.72
CA GLN A 10 -7.16 14.74 4.10
C GLN A 10 -7.57 13.27 4.26
N PHE A 11 -8.61 12.82 3.53
CA PHE A 11 -9.01 11.42 3.52
C PHE A 11 -7.95 10.53 2.86
N GLN A 12 -7.39 10.95 1.72
CA GLN A 12 -6.27 10.24 1.08
C GLN A 12 -5.04 10.16 2.00
N GLN A 13 -4.69 11.25 2.68
CA GLN A 13 -3.58 11.27 3.63
C GLN A 13 -3.81 10.36 4.84
N TYR A 14 -5.07 10.20 5.26
CA TYR A 14 -5.44 9.22 6.28
C TYR A 14 -5.25 7.78 5.78
N LEU A 15 -5.75 7.48 4.57
CA LEU A 15 -5.62 6.14 3.98
C LEU A 15 -4.16 5.74 3.71
N PHE A 16 -3.30 6.68 3.31
CA PHE A 16 -1.95 6.36 2.82
C PHE A 16 -0.85 6.56 3.87
N CYS A 17 -0.98 7.57 4.72
CA CYS A 17 0.09 7.99 5.62
C CYS A 17 -0.39 8.07 7.07
N ASN A 18 -1.56 7.49 7.37
CA ASN A 18 -2.22 7.51 8.67
C ASN A 18 -2.38 8.93 9.26
N GLN A 19 -2.50 9.96 8.41
CA GLN A 19 -2.67 11.34 8.88
C GLN A 19 -4.08 11.56 9.41
N THR A 20 -4.20 11.91 10.69
CA THR A 20 -5.47 12.01 11.40
C THR A 20 -6.22 13.33 11.21
N LYS A 21 -5.75 14.23 10.31
CA LYS A 21 -6.39 15.53 10.06
C LYS A 21 -7.83 15.42 9.56
N ILE A 22 -8.23 14.28 8.98
CA ILE A 22 -9.60 14.04 8.56
C ILE A 22 -10.55 13.83 9.76
N LEU A 23 -10.04 13.37 10.91
CA LEU A 23 -10.85 13.04 12.09
C LEU A 23 -11.64 14.25 12.62
N MET A 24 -11.08 15.46 12.52
CA MET A 24 -11.75 16.71 12.94
C MET A 24 -13.02 17.02 12.13
N HIS A 25 -13.26 16.31 11.03
CA HIS A 25 -14.43 16.48 10.16
C HIS A 25 -15.35 15.25 10.21
N CYS A 26 -15.08 14.27 11.07
CA CYS A 26 -15.82 13.02 11.13
C CYS A 26 -16.60 12.88 12.44
N ASP A 27 -17.93 12.78 12.32
CA ASP A 27 -18.82 12.48 13.46
C ASP A 27 -18.69 11.03 13.95
N LYS A 28 -18.07 10.14 13.14
CA LYS A 28 -17.89 8.71 13.41
C LYS A 28 -16.49 8.25 13.00
N PRO A 29 -15.45 8.55 13.80
CA PRO A 29 -14.06 8.24 13.46
C PRO A 29 -13.81 6.74 13.27
N ASP A 30 -14.54 5.86 13.97
CA ASP A 30 -14.38 4.40 13.84
C ASP A 30 -14.66 3.89 12.42
N ARG A 31 -15.52 4.58 11.66
CA ARG A 31 -15.78 4.22 10.26
C ARG A 31 -14.55 4.42 9.37
N LEU A 32 -13.71 5.40 9.70
CA LEU A 32 -12.49 5.65 8.94
C LEU A 32 -11.52 4.47 9.07
N THR A 33 -11.40 3.88 10.24
CA THR A 33 -10.58 2.68 10.45
C THR A 33 -11.07 1.51 9.57
N ILE A 34 -12.39 1.32 9.44
CA ILE A 34 -12.96 0.33 8.53
C ILE A 34 -12.54 0.61 7.09
N TYR A 35 -12.64 1.87 6.63
CA TYR A 35 -12.22 2.24 5.28
C TYR A 35 -10.72 2.05 5.03
N GLN A 36 -9.88 2.35 6.03
CA GLN A 36 -8.43 2.13 5.97
C GLN A 36 -8.11 0.64 5.86
N ASN A 37 -8.74 -0.20 6.68
CA ASN A 37 -8.55 -1.65 6.64
C ASN A 37 -8.96 -2.23 5.28
N SER A 38 -10.16 -1.91 4.80
CA SER A 38 -10.62 -2.35 3.46
C SER A 38 -9.77 -1.78 2.33
N TYR A 39 -9.10 -0.64 2.54
CA TYR A 39 -8.14 -0.11 1.58
C TYR A 39 -6.86 -0.95 1.54
N HIS A 40 -6.28 -1.28 2.71
CA HIS A 40 -5.11 -2.14 2.81
C HIS A 40 -5.37 -3.54 2.23
N GLU A 41 -6.50 -4.17 2.57
CA GLU A 41 -6.88 -5.49 2.04
C GLU A 41 -6.93 -5.50 0.51
N ARG A 42 -7.50 -4.45 -0.10
CA ARG A 42 -7.57 -4.34 -1.56
C ARG A 42 -6.19 -4.16 -2.20
N MET A 43 -5.28 -3.42 -1.57
CA MET A 43 -3.91 -3.31 -2.07
C MET A 43 -3.18 -4.65 -1.99
N ILE A 44 -3.30 -5.36 -0.86
CA ILE A 44 -2.70 -6.68 -0.67
C ILE A 44 -3.25 -7.65 -1.73
N ALA A 45 -4.57 -7.72 -1.89
CA ALA A 45 -5.20 -8.59 -2.88
C ALA A 45 -4.77 -8.25 -4.31
N SER A 46 -4.69 -6.97 -4.66
CA SER A 46 -4.25 -6.53 -5.99
C SER A 46 -2.79 -6.91 -6.26
N LEU A 47 -1.89 -6.72 -5.29
CA LEU A 47 -0.48 -7.07 -5.45
C LEU A 47 -0.25 -8.59 -5.40
N ALA A 48 -1.06 -9.33 -4.66
CA ALA A 48 -1.03 -10.79 -4.65
C ALA A 48 -1.41 -11.37 -6.02
N GLN A 49 -2.39 -10.77 -6.71
CA GLN A 49 -2.75 -11.14 -8.09
C GLN A 49 -1.62 -10.87 -9.08
N ASP A 50 -0.88 -9.77 -8.88
CA ASP A 50 0.23 -9.39 -9.76
C ASP A 50 1.52 -10.18 -9.47
N PHE A 51 1.74 -10.62 -8.23
CA PHE A 51 2.96 -11.28 -7.77
C PHE A 51 2.70 -12.58 -6.99
N PRO A 52 1.95 -13.54 -7.55
CA PRO A 52 1.56 -14.76 -6.84
C PRO A 52 2.78 -15.60 -6.43
N ALA A 53 3.82 -15.67 -7.28
CA ALA A 53 5.05 -16.41 -6.98
C ALA A 53 5.78 -15.86 -5.75
N LEU A 54 5.84 -14.53 -5.61
CA LEU A 54 6.45 -13.88 -4.45
C LEU A 54 5.63 -14.18 -3.18
N GLN A 55 4.30 -14.05 -3.25
CA GLN A 55 3.43 -14.37 -2.13
C GLN A 55 3.58 -15.83 -1.68
N THR A 56 3.62 -16.78 -2.61
CA THR A 56 3.86 -18.19 -2.29
C THR A 56 5.23 -18.41 -1.63
N ALA A 57 6.27 -17.70 -2.10
CA ALA A 57 7.62 -17.90 -1.60
C ALA A 57 7.83 -17.40 -0.17
N ILE A 58 7.22 -16.27 0.21
CA ILE A 58 7.41 -15.66 1.55
C ILE A 58 6.23 -15.90 2.50
N GLY A 59 5.10 -16.39 1.99
CA GLY A 59 3.86 -16.62 2.73
C GLY A 59 2.96 -15.38 2.82
N GLU A 60 1.66 -15.60 3.02
CA GLU A 60 0.63 -14.55 3.00
C GLU A 60 0.87 -13.43 4.02
N ALA A 61 1.25 -13.78 5.26
CA ALA A 61 1.47 -12.80 6.32
C ALA A 61 2.67 -11.88 6.05
N ALA A 62 3.80 -12.46 5.60
CA ALA A 62 4.98 -11.68 5.25
C ALA A 62 4.73 -10.82 4.01
N PHE A 63 3.99 -11.34 3.03
CA PHE A 63 3.58 -10.59 1.85
C PHE A 63 2.67 -9.40 2.20
N ALA A 64 1.67 -9.62 3.08
CA ALA A 64 0.81 -8.54 3.55
C ALA A 64 1.61 -7.43 4.24
N SER A 65 2.56 -7.79 5.11
CA SER A 65 3.46 -6.81 5.75
C SER A 65 4.32 -6.08 4.73
N LEU A 66 4.94 -6.80 3.79
CA LEU A 66 5.77 -6.23 2.72
C LEU A 66 4.97 -5.20 1.90
N VAL A 67 3.74 -5.55 1.52
CA VAL A 67 2.87 -4.67 0.76
C VAL A 67 2.53 -3.41 1.56
N ILE A 68 2.14 -3.54 2.83
CA ILE A 68 1.80 -2.40 3.68
C ILE A 68 3.00 -1.45 3.85
N ASP A 69 4.19 -2.00 4.10
CA ASP A 69 5.40 -1.18 4.22
C ASP A 69 5.73 -0.48 2.90
N TYR A 70 5.65 -1.23 1.80
CA TYR A 70 5.94 -0.73 0.47
C TYR A 70 5.03 0.45 0.08
N VAL A 71 3.71 0.31 0.27
CA VAL A 71 2.74 1.36 -0.08
C VAL A 71 2.77 2.56 0.88
N THR A 72 3.20 2.35 2.13
CA THR A 72 3.41 3.42 3.10
C THR A 72 4.62 4.29 2.70
N GLU A 73 5.71 3.67 2.23
CA GLU A 73 6.91 4.40 1.78
C GLU A 73 6.78 4.96 0.35
N HIS A 74 5.93 4.36 -0.47
CA HIS A 74 5.66 4.79 -1.85
C HIS A 74 4.18 5.19 -2.01
N PRO A 75 3.70 6.23 -1.30
CA PRO A 75 2.33 6.68 -1.39
C PRO A 75 2.08 7.21 -2.80
N SER A 76 1.57 6.35 -3.67
CA SER A 76 1.35 6.70 -5.06
C SER A 76 0.23 7.75 -5.13
N THR A 77 0.57 8.94 -5.64
CA THR A 77 -0.42 10.03 -5.85
C THR A 77 -1.47 9.67 -6.89
N HIS A 78 -1.20 8.66 -7.72
CA HIS A 78 -2.11 8.09 -8.70
C HIS A 78 -2.14 6.58 -8.50
N TYR A 79 -3.34 5.99 -8.56
CA TYR A 79 -3.73 4.59 -8.29
C TYR A 79 -3.04 3.51 -9.15
N ASN A 80 -1.81 3.74 -9.58
CA ASN A 80 -1.09 2.86 -10.46
C ASN A 80 -0.27 1.83 -9.66
N LEU A 81 -0.97 0.87 -9.07
CA LEU A 81 -0.35 -0.33 -8.47
C LEU A 81 0.50 -1.11 -9.51
N ARG A 82 0.20 -0.94 -10.80
CA ARG A 82 0.97 -1.51 -11.93
C ARG A 82 2.36 -0.86 -12.08
N GLU A 83 2.54 0.41 -11.70
CA GLU A 83 3.86 1.06 -11.56
C GLU A 83 4.47 0.75 -10.19
N ALA A 84 3.64 0.52 -9.19
CA ALA A 84 4.11 0.16 -7.85
C ALA A 84 4.90 -1.17 -7.88
N GLY A 85 4.47 -2.12 -8.70
CA GLY A 85 5.26 -3.32 -9.02
C GLY A 85 6.69 -3.03 -9.50
N LYS A 86 6.92 -1.95 -10.26
CA LYS A 86 8.25 -1.61 -10.79
C LYS A 86 9.26 -1.24 -9.72
N HIS A 87 8.80 -0.69 -8.60
CA HIS A 87 9.67 -0.32 -7.49
C HIS A 87 9.74 -1.41 -6.42
N LEU A 88 8.85 -2.40 -6.42
CA LEU A 88 8.80 -3.46 -5.42
C LEU A 88 10.11 -4.26 -5.34
N ALA A 89 10.69 -4.66 -6.49
CA ALA A 89 11.97 -5.35 -6.51
C ALA A 89 13.12 -4.52 -5.90
N LYS A 90 13.15 -3.22 -6.22
CA LYS A 90 14.14 -2.29 -5.66
C LYS A 90 13.91 -2.08 -4.17
N PHE A 91 12.65 -2.03 -3.73
CA PHE A 91 12.27 -1.91 -2.33
C PHE A 91 12.72 -3.12 -1.53
N ILE A 92 12.48 -4.35 -2.03
CA ILE A 92 12.95 -5.59 -1.40
C ILE A 92 14.48 -5.55 -1.20
N LEU A 93 15.23 -5.21 -2.25
CA LEU A 93 16.69 -5.10 -2.19
C LEU A 93 17.19 -3.96 -1.28
N SER A 94 16.39 -2.92 -1.08
CA SER A 94 16.71 -1.84 -0.14
C SER A 94 16.61 -2.28 1.33
N ARG A 95 15.87 -3.35 1.62
CA ARG A 95 15.78 -3.93 2.97
C ARG A 95 16.96 -4.86 3.26
N ASP A 96 17.28 -5.74 2.30
CA ASP A 96 18.45 -6.61 2.37
C ASP A 96 18.87 -7.02 0.94
N PRO A 97 20.12 -6.77 0.54
CA PRO A 97 20.65 -7.26 -0.74
C PRO A 97 20.56 -8.78 -0.92
N ASN A 98 20.55 -9.57 0.17
CA ASN A 98 20.41 -11.03 0.14
C ASN A 98 19.01 -11.49 -0.31
N PHE A 99 18.02 -10.59 -0.37
CA PHE A 99 16.69 -10.88 -0.88
C PHE A 99 16.57 -10.86 -2.40
N LEU A 100 17.71 -10.90 -3.12
CA LEU A 100 17.75 -10.96 -4.58
C LEU A 100 16.81 -12.01 -5.19
N PRO A 101 16.72 -13.26 -4.69
CA PRO A 101 15.79 -14.25 -5.25
C PRO A 101 14.32 -13.79 -5.22
N TYR A 102 13.89 -13.14 -4.13
CA TYR A 102 12.53 -12.59 -3.99
C TYR A 102 12.33 -11.34 -4.84
N ALA A 103 13.38 -10.52 -4.99
CA ALA A 103 13.33 -9.34 -5.85
C ALA A 103 13.19 -9.70 -7.33
N GLU A 104 13.82 -10.78 -7.81
CA GLU A 104 13.60 -11.28 -9.17
C GLU A 104 12.15 -11.72 -9.39
N MET A 105 11.53 -12.38 -8.41
CA MET A 105 10.10 -12.73 -8.48
C MET A 105 9.19 -11.50 -8.62
N ALA A 106 9.60 -10.35 -8.09
CA ALA A 106 8.88 -9.08 -8.24
C ALA A 106 9.16 -8.35 -9.57
N ARG A 107 10.15 -8.79 -10.38
CA ARG A 107 10.46 -8.18 -11.69
C ARG A 107 9.72 -8.81 -12.86
N HIS A 108 9.34 -10.08 -12.73
CA HIS A 108 8.66 -10.83 -13.77
C HIS A 108 7.13 -10.71 -13.61
N LYS A 109 6.56 -9.62 -14.14
CA LYS A 109 5.11 -9.48 -14.35
C LYS A 109 4.73 -9.93 -15.76
#